data_AF-A0AAT9IYD6-F1
#
_entry.id   AF-A0AAT9IYD6-F1
#
_cell.length_a   1.000
_cell.length_b   1.000
_cell.length_c   1.000
_cell.angle_alpha   90.00
_cell.angle_beta   90.00
_cell.angle_gamma   90.00
#
_symmetry.space_group_name_H-M   'P 1'
#
loop_
_entity.id
_entity.type
_entity.pdbx_description
1 polymer ?
#
loop_
_entity_poly.entity_id
_entity_poly.type
_entity_poly.pdbx_seq_one_letter_code
_entity_poly.pdbx_strand_id
1 'polypeptide(L)' 'MAVLTPGASVQIKALDEAHFVIIGGEPLTERHIYWNFVSSRPERIEQAKADWQSQDGIAFPKVPGDDQEFIPLPE' A
#
# COMPACT_ATOMS: atom_id res chain seq x y z
N MET A 1 -9.64 16.09 3.06
CA MET A 1 -10.12 14.74 2.69
C MET A 1 -11.52 14.56 3.26
N ALA A 2 -12.47 14.13 2.46
CA ALA A 2 -13.84 13.83 2.91
C ALA A 2 -14.09 12.33 2.73
N VAL A 3 -14.70 11.69 3.74
CA VAL A 3 -15.11 10.28 3.67
C VAL A 3 -16.60 10.24 3.43
N LEU A 4 -17.03 9.57 2.37
CA LEU A 4 -18.44 9.48 2.00
C LEU A 4 -19.05 8.22 2.62
N THR A 5 -20.18 8.36 3.30
CA THR A 5 -20.92 7.23 3.88
C THR A 5 -21.44 6.33 2.75
N PRO A 6 -21.24 5.00 2.81
CA PRO A 6 -21.78 4.08 1.82
C PRO A 6 -23.30 4.28 1.62
N GLY A 7 -23.73 4.37 0.36
CA GLY A 7 -25.13 4.57 -0.01
C GLY A 7 -25.68 5.98 0.17
N ALA A 8 -24.92 6.93 0.74
CA ALA A 8 -25.34 8.32 0.81
C ALA A 8 -25.25 8.98 -0.57
N SER A 9 -26.27 9.77 -0.92
CA SER A 9 -26.17 10.69 -2.05
C SER A 9 -25.34 11.90 -1.63
N VAL A 10 -24.27 12.19 -2.37
CA VAL A 10 -23.34 13.28 -2.07
C VAL A 10 -23.24 14.19 -3.30
N GLN A 11 -23.37 15.49 -3.09
CA GLN A 11 -23.16 16.50 -4.12
C GLN A 11 -21.81 17.20 -3.90
N ILE A 12 -20.99 17.26 -4.94
CA ILE A 12 -19.75 18.04 -4.97
C ILE A 12 -19.98 19.21 -5.92
N LYS A 13 -19.70 20.43 -5.45
CA LYS A 13 -19.80 21.66 -6.25
C LYS A 13 -18.49 22.45 -6.13
N ALA A 14 -17.85 22.70 -7.26
CA ALA A 14 -16.75 23.65 -7.34
C ALA A 14 -17.32 25.07 -7.53
N LEU A 15 -16.80 26.05 -6.80
CA LEU A 15 -17.18 27.46 -6.95
C LEU A 15 -16.27 28.20 -7.95
N ASP A 16 -15.06 27.70 -8.14
CA ASP A 16 -14.02 28.16 -9.07
C ASP A 16 -13.29 26.94 -9.67
N GLU A 17 -12.17 27.14 -10.37
CA GLU A 17 -11.36 26.03 -10.88
C GLU A 17 -10.93 25.05 -9.77
N ALA A 18 -11.13 23.76 -10.01
CA ALA A 18 -10.84 22.71 -9.04
C ALA A 18 -10.22 21.48 -9.71
N HIS A 19 -9.28 20.85 -9.01
CA HIS A 19 -8.71 19.56 -9.36
C HIS A 19 -8.86 18.63 -8.16
N PHE A 20 -9.61 17.54 -8.31
CA PHE A 20 -9.85 16.58 -7.24
C PHE A 20 -9.93 15.15 -7.79
N VAL A 21 -9.77 14.19 -6.89
CA VAL A 21 -9.88 12.76 -7.19
C VAL A 21 -10.95 12.16 -6.29
N ILE A 22 -11.78 11.29 -6.86
CA ILE A 22 -12.71 10.45 -6.12
C ILE A 22 -12.19 9.02 -6.22
N ILE A 23 -11.97 8.39 -5.06
CA ILE A 23 -11.53 6.99 -4.96
C ILE A 23 -12.59 6.25 -4.17
N GLY A 24 -13.07 5.13 -4.71
CA GLY A 24 -14.09 4.29 -4.08
C GLY A 24 -14.16 2.92 -4.72
N GLY A 25 -14.81 1.99 -4.04
CA GLY A 25 -14.98 0.61 -4.45
C GLY A 25 -15.66 -0.20 -3.36
N GLU A 26 -15.98 -1.46 -3.65
CA GLU A 26 -16.46 -2.39 -2.64
C GLU A 26 -15.40 -2.58 -1.54
N PRO A 27 -15.81 -2.69 -0.26
CA PRO A 27 -14.88 -3.00 0.81
C PRO A 27 -14.13 -4.30 0.52
N LEU A 28 -12.80 -4.26 0.59
CA LEU A 28 -12.00 -5.48 0.59
C LEU A 28 -12.18 -6.21 1.93
N THR A 29 -11.95 -7.52 1.93
CA THR A 29 -11.78 -8.27 3.18
C THR A 29 -10.58 -7.76 3.97
N GLU A 30 -10.43 -8.17 5.23
CA GLU A 30 -9.32 -7.74 6.10
C GLU A 30 -7.95 -7.89 5.42
N ARG A 31 -7.10 -6.87 5.63
CA ARG A 31 -5.72 -6.83 5.12
C ARG A 31 -4.79 -6.45 6.25
N HIS A 32 -3.71 -7.20 6.37
CA HIS A 32 -2.56 -6.87 7.19
C HIS A 32 -1.61 -6.02 6.34
N ILE A 33 -1.29 -4.83 6.85
CA ILE A 33 -0.39 -3.88 6.20
C ILE A 33 0.77 -3.62 7.15
N TYR A 34 1.99 -3.85 6.67
CA TYR A 34 3.22 -3.48 7.38
C TYR A 34 4.22 -2.98 6.35
N TRP A 35 4.67 -1.73 6.50
CA TRP A 35 5.55 -1.08 5.54
C TRP A 35 5.00 -1.22 4.10
N ASN A 36 5.81 -1.70 3.16
CA ASN A 36 5.42 -1.93 1.77
C ASN A 36 4.74 -3.29 1.53
N PHE A 37 4.41 -4.04 2.58
CA PHE A 37 3.80 -5.36 2.46
C PHE A 37 2.31 -5.33 2.83
N VAL A 38 1.49 -5.89 1.94
CA VAL A 38 0.04 -6.03 2.11
C VAL A 38 -0.37 -7.47 1.83
N SER A 39 -1.08 -8.10 2.76
CA SER A 39 -1.57 -9.46 2.59
C SER A 39 -2.87 -9.68 3.37
N SER A 40 -3.68 -10.66 2.96
CA SER A 40 -4.78 -11.17 3.77
C SER A 40 -4.32 -12.19 4.83
N ARG A 41 -3.03 -12.55 4.85
CA ARG A 41 -2.45 -13.55 5.75
C ARG A 41 -1.30 -12.94 6.56
N PRO A 42 -1.37 -12.91 7.90
CA PRO A 42 -0.33 -12.29 8.73
C PRO A 42 1.01 -13.01 8.60
N GLU A 43 1.02 -14.34 8.51
CA GLU A 43 2.24 -15.13 8.35
C GLU A 43 2.97 -14.86 7.01
N ARG A 44 2.23 -14.41 5.98
CA ARG A 44 2.86 -14.02 4.71
C ARG A 44 3.62 -12.70 4.85
N ILE A 45 3.18 -11.81 5.74
CA ILE A 45 3.90 -10.58 6.07
C ILE A 45 5.21 -10.92 6.79
N GLU A 46 5.19 -11.82 7.77
CA GLU A 46 6.41 -12.24 8.48
C GLU A 46 7.42 -12.90 7.54
N GLN A 47 6.96 -13.75 6.62
CA GLN A 47 7.82 -14.30 5.58
C GLN A 47 8.44 -13.19 4.71
N ALA A 48 7.63 -12.22 4.27
CA ALA A 48 8.13 -11.11 3.44
C ALA A 48 9.15 -10.22 4.18
N LYS A 49 9.01 -10.06 5.50
CA LYS A 49 10.01 -9.36 6.32
C LYS A 49 11.35 -10.10 6.33
N ALA A 50 11.32 -11.41 6.59
CA ALA A 50 12.53 -12.24 6.59
C ALA A 50 13.19 -12.27 5.20
N ASP A 51 12.40 -12.45 4.15
CA ASP A 51 12.83 -12.41 2.75
C ASP A 51 13.47 -11.05 2.38
N TRP A 52 12.93 -9.95 2.88
CA TRP A 52 13.47 -8.62 2.63
C TRP A 52 14.77 -8.37 3.40
N GLN A 53 14.86 -8.85 4.64
CA GLN A 53 16.06 -8.74 5.47
C GLN A 53 17.20 -9.64 4.98
N SER A 54 16.91 -10.78 4.34
CA SER A 54 17.96 -11.70 3.85
C SER A 54 18.80 -11.09 2.74
N GLN A 55 18.22 -10.20 1.92
CA GLN A 55 18.88 -9.58 0.76
C GLN A 55 19.53 -10.62 -0.19
N ASP A 56 19.00 -11.85 -0.23
CA ASP A 56 19.54 -12.95 -1.04
C ASP A 56 19.22 -12.85 -2.53
N GLY A 57 18.32 -11.94 -2.92
CA GLY A 57 17.91 -11.71 -4.30
C GLY A 57 16.94 -12.76 -4.87
N ILE A 58 16.50 -13.73 -4.08
CA ILE A 58 15.62 -14.83 -4.51
C ILE A 58 14.17 -14.37 -4.48
N ALA A 59 13.71 -13.89 -3.32
CA ALA A 59 12.35 -13.41 -3.14
C ALA A 59 12.17 -11.98 -3.66
N PHE A 60 13.21 -11.15 -3.50
CA PHE A 60 13.26 -9.77 -3.98
C PHE A 60 14.53 -9.56 -4.82
N PRO A 61 14.47 -9.75 -6.15
CA PRO A 61 15.61 -9.55 -7.03
C PRO A 61 16.16 -8.12 -6.94
N LYS A 62 17.48 -8.00 -7.07
CA LYS A 62 18.15 -6.69 -7.12
C LYS A 62 17.73 -5.91 -8.36
N VAL A 63 17.60 -4.60 -8.22
CA VAL A 63 17.27 -3.69 -9.33
C VAL A 63 18.55 -3.44 -10.15
N PRO A 64 18.56 -3.75 -11.46
CA PRO A 64 19.73 -3.50 -12.29
C PRO A 64 20.08 -2.01 -12.34
N GLY A 65 21.32 -1.67 -11.99
CA GLY A 65 21.79 -0.28 -11.94
C GLY A 65 21.47 0.45 -10.64
N ASP A 66 20.82 -0.21 -9.69
CA ASP A 66 20.50 0.31 -8.36
C ASP A 66 20.60 -0.82 -7.30
N ASP A 67 21.77 -1.45 -7.26
CA ASP A 67 22.04 -2.63 -6.42
C ASP A 67 22.87 -2.32 -5.16
N GLN A 68 23.19 -1.04 -4.97
CA GLN A 68 24.00 -0.50 -3.87
C GLN A 68 23.13 0.04 -2.73
N GLU A 69 21.90 0.50 -3.03
CA GLU A 69 21.00 1.10 -2.05
C GLU A 69 20.05 0.05 -1.45
N PHE A 70 19.80 0.16 -0.15
CA PHE A 70 18.88 -0.71 0.57
C PHE A 70 18.16 0.06 1.68
N ILE A 71 16.83 -0.07 1.73
CA ILE A 71 15.99 0.52 2.78
C ILE A 71 15.60 -0.59 3.77
N PRO A 72 16.13 -0.56 5.01
CA PRO A 72 15.78 -1.57 6.02
C PRO A 72 14.34 -1.40 6.48
N LEU A 73 13.80 -2.46 7.09
CA LEU A 73 12.53 -2.38 7.81
C LEU A 73 12.67 -1.43 9.01
N PRO A 74 11.59 -0.73 9.41
CA PRO A 74 11.57 0.05 10.64
C PRO A 74 11.72 -0.84 11.88
N GLU A 75 12.30 -0.30 12.96
CA GLU A 75 12.38 -0.94 14.28
C GLU A 75 11.00 -1.18 14.90
#